data_AF-A0ABD0ND32-F1
#
_entry.id   AF-A0ABD0ND32-F1
#
_cell.length_a   1.000
_cell.length_b   1.000
_cell.length_c   1.000
_cell.angle_alpha   90.00
_cell.angle_beta   90.00
_cell.angle_gamma   90.00
#
_symmetry.space_group_name_H-M   'P 1'
#
loop_
_entity.id
_entity.type
_entity.pdbx_description
1 polymer ?
#
loop_
_entity_poly.entity_id
_entity_poly.type
_entity_poly.pdbx_seq_one_letter_code
_entity_poly.pdbx_strand_id
1 'polypeptide(L)'
;DKSRKAAVYLREHFPRLMRPYTAAIACYALAVSNHGCMKSMLLNLASPDRTYWPDSSNYFFTLEATGYALLALIKGGHMEEAAAPFRWLNDNRGIGGGYGSTQSTMVVLQALSEYLVKRPPPDDLNLLVQLSVPGRSDVRWTFNPKATYVARSSR
;
A
#
# COMPACT_ATOMS: atom_id res chain seq x y z
N ASP A 1 22.06 -8.59 -22.05
CA ASP A 1 21.30 -8.00 -20.93
C ASP A 1 20.00 -8.76 -20.69
N LYS A 2 19.89 -9.47 -19.56
CA LYS A 2 18.77 -10.39 -19.24
C LYS A 2 17.54 -9.62 -18.74
N SER A 3 17.74 -8.55 -17.99
CA SER A 3 16.66 -7.72 -17.42
C SER A 3 15.80 -7.09 -18.51
N ARG A 4 16.43 -6.54 -19.56
CA ARG A 4 15.74 -5.99 -20.72
C ARG A 4 14.87 -7.03 -21.44
N LYS A 5 15.35 -8.27 -21.60
CA LYS A 5 14.56 -9.36 -22.22
C LYS A 5 13.32 -9.70 -21.37
N ALA A 6 13.48 -9.75 -20.05
CA ALA A 6 12.38 -9.98 -19.13
C ALA A 6 11.32 -8.87 -19.21
N ALA A 7 11.75 -7.60 -19.23
CA ALA A 7 10.83 -6.46 -19.35
C ALA A 7 10.05 -6.47 -20.67
N VAL A 8 10.70 -6.80 -21.78
CA VAL A 8 10.03 -6.95 -23.09
C VAL A 8 8.97 -8.06 -23.03
N TYR A 9 9.32 -9.24 -22.49
CA TYR A 9 8.39 -10.34 -22.32
C TYR A 9 7.17 -9.94 -21.47
N LEU A 10 7.40 -9.30 -20.32
CA LEU A 10 6.32 -8.84 -19.44
C LEU A 10 5.42 -7.84 -20.17
N ARG A 11 5.98 -6.90 -20.92
CA ARG A 11 5.22 -5.89 -21.66
C ARG A 11 4.34 -6.51 -22.75
N GLU A 12 4.85 -7.50 -23.47
CA GLU A 12 4.10 -8.21 -24.52
C GLU A 12 2.92 -9.02 -23.97
N HIS A 13 3.07 -9.58 -22.77
CA HIS A 13 2.06 -10.42 -22.15
C HIS A 13 1.13 -9.65 -21.20
N PHE A 14 1.52 -8.44 -20.79
CA PHE A 14 0.78 -7.61 -19.84
C PHE A 14 -0.70 -7.46 -20.22
N PRO A 15 -1.07 -7.14 -21.48
CA PRO A 15 -2.48 -6.96 -21.89
C PRO A 15 -3.38 -8.17 -21.72
N ARG A 16 -2.80 -9.37 -21.55
CA ARG A 16 -3.54 -10.63 -21.38
C ARG A 16 -3.71 -11.03 -19.91
N LEU A 17 -3.15 -10.25 -18.97
CA LEU A 17 -3.23 -10.56 -17.55
C LEU A 17 -4.62 -10.24 -17.01
N MET A 18 -5.26 -11.26 -16.44
CA MET A 18 -6.60 -11.14 -15.83
C MET A 18 -6.57 -11.15 -14.30
N ARG A 19 -5.53 -11.74 -13.71
CA ARG A 19 -5.40 -11.86 -12.25
C ARG A 19 -4.80 -10.56 -11.69
N PRO A 20 -5.49 -9.84 -10.77
CA PRO A 20 -5.02 -8.58 -10.21
C PRO A 20 -3.63 -8.67 -9.59
N TYR A 21 -3.34 -9.75 -8.86
CA TYR A 21 -2.02 -10.02 -8.29
C TYR A 21 -0.91 -10.03 -9.35
N THR A 22 -1.08 -10.83 -10.41
CA THR A 22 -0.08 -10.97 -11.46
C THR A 22 0.12 -9.66 -12.22
N ALA A 23 -0.97 -8.93 -12.47
CA ALA A 23 -0.89 -7.61 -13.08
C ALA A 23 -0.14 -6.60 -12.19
N ALA A 24 -0.40 -6.56 -10.89
CA ALA A 24 0.25 -5.64 -9.97
C ALA A 24 1.77 -5.85 -9.89
N ILE A 25 2.22 -7.10 -9.70
CA ILE A 25 3.66 -7.39 -9.61
C ILE A 25 4.37 -7.17 -10.96
N ALA A 26 3.76 -7.55 -12.09
CA ALA A 26 4.32 -7.30 -13.41
C ALA A 26 4.39 -5.80 -13.72
N CYS A 27 3.36 -5.04 -13.32
CA CYS A 27 3.30 -3.60 -13.46
C CYS A 27 4.42 -2.92 -12.68
N TYR A 28 4.64 -3.33 -11.44
CA TYR A 28 5.76 -2.82 -10.64
C TYR A 28 7.12 -3.15 -11.26
N ALA A 29 7.33 -4.38 -11.72
CA ALA A 29 8.57 -4.77 -12.40
C ALA A 29 8.84 -3.95 -13.67
N LEU A 30 7.81 -3.65 -14.46
CA LEU A 30 7.89 -2.78 -15.63
C LEU A 30 8.20 -1.32 -15.26
N ALA A 31 7.60 -0.83 -14.17
CA ALA A 31 7.86 0.52 -13.66
C ALA A 31 9.31 0.67 -13.18
N VAL A 32 9.85 -0.31 -12.45
CA VAL A 32 11.27 -0.33 -12.02
C VAL A 32 12.23 -0.43 -13.20
N SER A 33 11.82 -1.10 -14.28
CA SER A 33 12.65 -1.25 -15.48
C SER A 33 12.57 -0.07 -16.44
N ASN A 34 11.93 1.06 -16.07
CA ASN A 34 11.70 2.23 -16.93
C ASN A 34 10.97 1.93 -18.25
N HIS A 35 10.31 0.77 -18.35
CA HIS A 35 9.51 0.41 -19.52
C HIS A 35 8.06 0.89 -19.41
N GLY A 36 7.69 1.40 -18.23
CA GLY A 36 6.37 1.93 -17.93
C GLY A 36 5.33 0.82 -17.78
N CYS A 37 4.41 1.00 -16.84
CA CYS A 37 3.23 0.16 -16.75
C CYS A 37 2.01 0.90 -17.28
N MET A 38 1.08 0.18 -17.91
CA MET A 38 -0.20 0.74 -18.33
C MET A 38 -1.10 0.96 -17.11
N LYS A 39 -1.05 2.17 -16.53
CA LYS A 39 -1.88 2.57 -15.38
C LYS A 39 -3.36 2.22 -15.58
N SER A 40 -3.91 2.50 -16.77
CA SER A 40 -5.31 2.21 -17.09
C SER A 40 -5.66 0.74 -16.89
N MET A 41 -4.79 -0.16 -17.35
CA MET A 41 -4.97 -1.60 -17.18
C MET A 41 -4.82 -2.01 -15.72
N LEU A 42 -3.84 -1.46 -14.99
CA LEU A 42 -3.71 -1.72 -13.56
C LEU A 42 -4.99 -1.32 -12.81
N LEU A 43 -5.50 -0.12 -13.05
CA LEU A 43 -6.71 0.39 -12.39
C LEU A 43 -7.99 -0.37 -12.80
N ASN A 44 -8.05 -0.92 -14.01
CA ASN A 44 -9.18 -1.76 -14.45
C ASN A 44 -9.28 -3.07 -13.66
N LEU A 45 -8.18 -3.53 -13.06
CA LEU A 45 -8.13 -4.74 -12.23
C LEU A 45 -8.23 -4.45 -10.74
N ALA A 46 -8.39 -3.18 -10.36
CA ALA A 46 -8.63 -2.78 -8.98
C ALA A 46 -10.08 -3.09 -8.57
N SER A 47 -10.36 -2.99 -7.27
CA SER A 47 -11.71 -2.93 -6.71
C SER A 47 -12.50 -1.78 -7.35
N PRO A 48 -13.86 -1.81 -7.32
CA PRO A 48 -14.69 -0.76 -7.94
C PRO A 48 -14.37 0.66 -7.45
N ASP A 49 -13.99 0.79 -6.18
CA ASP A 49 -13.57 2.03 -5.52
C ASP A 49 -12.06 2.34 -5.66
N ARG A 50 -11.31 1.48 -6.37
CA ARG A 50 -9.87 1.60 -6.67
C ARG A 50 -8.98 1.65 -5.42
N THR A 51 -9.40 1.01 -4.35
CA THR A 51 -8.68 0.99 -3.07
C THR A 51 -7.79 -0.24 -2.92
N TYR A 52 -8.07 -1.36 -3.58
CA TYR A 52 -7.25 -2.57 -3.50
C TYR A 52 -7.32 -3.44 -4.75
N TRP A 53 -6.43 -4.42 -4.86
CA TRP A 53 -6.39 -5.39 -5.96
C TRP A 53 -6.78 -6.79 -5.46
N PRO A 54 -8.05 -7.21 -5.67
CA PRO A 54 -8.57 -8.44 -5.08
C PRO A 54 -7.91 -9.70 -5.66
N ASP A 55 -7.63 -10.68 -4.80
CA ASP A 55 -7.26 -12.02 -5.21
C ASP A 55 -8.23 -13.05 -4.61
N SER A 56 -8.82 -13.90 -5.47
CA SER A 56 -9.81 -14.90 -5.05
C SER A 56 -9.20 -16.08 -4.29
N SER A 57 -7.88 -16.28 -4.35
CA SER A 57 -7.24 -17.44 -3.73
C SER A 57 -6.94 -17.21 -2.25
N ASN A 58 -6.46 -16.01 -1.89
CA ASN A 58 -6.06 -15.70 -0.52
C ASN A 58 -6.06 -14.19 -0.27
N TYR A 59 -6.60 -13.76 0.86
CA TYR A 59 -6.55 -12.38 1.32
C TYR A 59 -5.11 -11.82 1.46
N PHE A 60 -4.12 -12.64 1.82
CA PHE A 60 -2.72 -12.20 1.86
C PHE A 60 -2.16 -11.83 0.48
N PHE A 61 -2.67 -12.46 -0.58
CA PHE A 61 -2.35 -12.07 -1.95
C PHE A 61 -3.03 -10.75 -2.32
N THR A 62 -4.22 -10.45 -1.82
CA THR A 62 -4.83 -9.11 -1.97
C THR A 62 -3.96 -8.02 -1.35
N LEU A 63 -3.42 -8.26 -0.14
CA LEU A 63 -2.51 -7.32 0.52
C LEU A 63 -1.22 -7.10 -0.28
N GLU A 64 -0.58 -8.18 -0.71
CA GLU A 64 0.65 -8.13 -1.50
C GLU A 64 0.44 -7.49 -2.88
N ALA A 65 -0.64 -7.86 -3.59
CA ALA A 65 -1.03 -7.25 -4.85
C ALA A 65 -1.24 -5.74 -4.71
N THR A 66 -1.95 -5.32 -3.66
CA THR A 66 -2.22 -3.90 -3.40
C THR A 66 -0.92 -3.16 -3.07
N GLY A 67 0.00 -3.79 -2.33
CA GLY A 67 1.34 -3.23 -2.08
C GLY A 67 2.15 -3.04 -3.37
N TYR A 68 2.17 -4.02 -4.27
CA TYR A 68 2.82 -3.86 -5.58
C TYR A 68 2.15 -2.80 -6.46
N ALA A 69 0.81 -2.74 -6.47
CA ALA A 69 0.07 -1.73 -7.21
C ALA A 69 0.40 -0.32 -6.69
N LEU A 70 0.44 -0.13 -5.37
CA LEU A 70 0.86 1.12 -4.74
C LEU A 70 2.29 1.51 -5.15
N LEU A 71 3.24 0.57 -5.08
CA LEU A 71 4.62 0.80 -5.53
C LEU A 71 4.70 1.18 -7.01
N ALA A 72 3.93 0.51 -7.87
CA ALA A 72 3.87 0.81 -9.29
C ALA A 72 3.31 2.23 -9.56
N LEU A 73 2.25 2.63 -8.86
CA LEU A 73 1.68 3.98 -8.95
C LEU A 73 2.69 5.04 -8.50
N ILE A 74 3.39 4.81 -7.38
CA ILE A 74 4.44 5.72 -6.87
C ILE A 74 5.58 5.87 -7.89
N LYS A 75 6.09 4.76 -8.44
CA LYS A 75 7.17 4.80 -9.44
C LYS A 75 6.72 5.45 -10.75
N GLY A 76 5.45 5.30 -11.13
CA GLY A 76 4.85 5.98 -12.27
C GLY A 76 4.50 7.46 -12.04
N GLY A 77 4.71 7.99 -10.82
CA GLY A 77 4.36 9.38 -10.47
C GLY A 77 2.86 9.63 -10.26
N HIS A 78 2.05 8.57 -10.18
CA HIS A 78 0.59 8.62 -10.03
C HIS A 78 0.18 8.73 -8.55
N MET A 79 0.61 9.82 -7.90
CA MET A 79 0.45 10.00 -6.45
C MET A 79 -0.99 10.25 -6.01
N GLU A 80 -1.85 10.75 -6.90
CA GLU A 80 -3.28 10.95 -6.60
C GLU A 80 -3.98 9.59 -6.47
N GLU A 81 -3.75 8.69 -7.44
CA GLU A 81 -4.30 7.34 -7.41
C GLU A 81 -3.65 6.46 -6.35
N ALA A 82 -2.41 6.75 -5.94
CA ALA A 82 -1.71 6.04 -4.87
C ALA A 82 -2.32 6.28 -3.47
N ALA A 83 -3.07 7.38 -3.27
CA ALA A 83 -3.62 7.74 -1.97
C ALA A 83 -4.67 6.74 -1.45
N ALA A 84 -5.53 6.24 -2.33
CA ALA A 84 -6.59 5.28 -1.98
C ALA A 84 -6.02 3.92 -1.49
N PRO A 85 -5.12 3.24 -2.22
CA PRO A 85 -4.50 2.00 -1.74
C PRO A 85 -3.58 2.20 -0.53
N PHE A 86 -2.94 3.36 -0.40
CA PHE A 86 -2.19 3.69 0.82
C PHE A 86 -3.10 3.66 2.06
N ARG A 87 -4.25 4.34 2.01
CA ARG A 87 -5.22 4.37 3.13
C ARG A 87 -5.75 2.97 3.42
N TRP A 88 -6.16 2.26 2.37
CA TRP A 88 -6.69 0.91 2.53
C TRP A 88 -5.68 -0.04 3.18
N LEU A 89 -4.41 -0.04 2.76
CA LEU A 89 -3.36 -0.85 3.38
C LEU A 89 -3.07 -0.45 4.84
N ASN A 90 -3.18 0.84 5.16
CA ASN A 90 -3.00 1.33 6.52
C ASN A 90 -4.15 0.86 7.45
N ASP A 91 -5.37 0.77 6.92
CA ASP A 91 -6.57 0.31 7.64
C ASP A 91 -6.60 -1.22 7.80
N ASN A 92 -5.95 -1.96 6.90
CA ASN A 92 -5.90 -3.43 6.91
C ASN A 92 -4.66 -3.97 7.68
N ARG A 93 -4.11 -3.18 8.60
CA ARG A 93 -2.97 -3.59 9.42
C ARG A 93 -3.40 -4.57 10.51
N GLY A 94 -2.78 -5.76 10.53
CA GLY A 94 -3.08 -6.80 11.51
C GLY A 94 -2.52 -6.52 12.91
N ILE A 95 -2.91 -7.37 13.87
CA ILE A 95 -2.39 -7.34 15.25
C ILE A 95 -0.85 -7.50 15.22
N GLY A 96 -0.15 -6.69 16.01
CA GLY A 96 1.32 -6.65 16.01
C GLY A 96 1.93 -5.93 14.81
N GLY A 97 1.11 -5.31 13.95
CA GLY A 97 1.56 -4.47 12.86
C GLY A 97 1.97 -5.21 11.59
N GLY A 98 1.72 -6.53 11.52
CA GLY A 98 2.00 -7.38 10.37
C GLY A 98 0.80 -7.54 9.42
N TYR A 99 1.05 -8.19 8.29
CA TYR A 99 0.08 -8.41 7.20
C TYR A 99 -0.13 -9.90 6.90
N GLY A 100 -0.02 -10.74 7.94
CA GLY A 100 -0.33 -12.17 7.92
C GLY A 100 0.73 -13.08 7.31
N SER A 101 1.42 -12.66 6.25
CA SER A 101 2.53 -13.41 5.64
C SER A 101 3.81 -12.57 5.56
N THR A 102 4.98 -13.22 5.43
CA THR A 102 6.26 -12.52 5.27
C THR A 102 6.29 -11.66 4.01
N GLN A 103 5.82 -12.19 2.87
CA GLN A 103 5.82 -11.46 1.60
C GLN A 103 4.87 -10.25 1.64
N SER A 104 3.63 -10.46 2.07
CA SER A 104 2.65 -9.38 2.23
C SER A 104 3.17 -8.31 3.20
N THR A 105 3.76 -8.72 4.33
CA THR A 105 4.29 -7.77 5.32
C THR A 105 5.44 -6.96 4.74
N MET A 106 6.39 -7.59 4.07
CA MET A 106 7.54 -6.91 3.48
C MET A 106 7.11 -5.92 2.39
N VAL A 107 6.28 -6.36 1.44
CA VAL A 107 5.83 -5.53 0.31
C VAL A 107 4.98 -4.36 0.79
N VAL A 108 4.03 -4.59 1.71
CA VAL A 108 3.16 -3.53 2.22
C VAL A 108 3.95 -2.51 3.02
N LEU A 109 4.86 -2.94 3.91
CA LEU A 109 5.71 -2.00 4.66
C LEU A 109 6.60 -1.17 3.73
N GLN A 110 7.15 -1.78 2.68
CA GLN A 110 7.91 -1.04 1.66
C GLN A 110 7.03 -0.01 0.96
N ALA A 111 5.82 -0.39 0.52
CA ALA A 111 4.90 0.48 -0.20
C ALA A 111 4.44 1.67 0.64
N LEU A 112 4.05 1.44 1.90
CA LEU A 112 3.65 2.49 2.83
C LEU A 112 4.82 3.45 3.13
N SER A 113 6.03 2.92 3.30
CA SER A 113 7.23 3.73 3.55
C SER A 113 7.58 4.62 2.37
N GLU A 114 7.61 4.06 1.14
CA GLU A 114 7.86 4.81 -0.09
C GLU A 114 6.81 5.91 -0.31
N TYR A 115 5.54 5.64 -0.01
CA TYR A 115 4.49 6.65 -0.08
C TYR A 115 4.77 7.82 0.87
N LEU A 116 5.07 7.53 2.14
CA LEU A 116 5.35 8.56 3.15
C LEU A 116 6.63 9.36 2.87
N VAL A 117 7.64 8.76 2.24
CA VAL A 117 8.83 9.49 1.77
C VAL A 117 8.48 10.51 0.68
N LYS A 118 7.52 10.19 -0.20
CA LYS A 118 7.07 11.08 -1.28
C LYS A 118 6.00 12.08 -0.85
N ARG A 119 5.20 11.73 0.15
CA ARG A 119 4.13 12.54 0.76
C ARG A 119 4.31 12.51 2.28
N PRO A 120 5.31 13.21 2.82
CA PRO A 120 5.51 13.27 4.26
C PRO A 120 4.29 13.91 4.94
N PRO A 121 3.95 13.47 6.17
CA PRO A 121 2.96 14.17 6.97
C PRO A 121 3.44 15.60 7.30
N PRO A 122 2.52 16.54 7.59
CA PRO A 122 2.89 17.88 8.01
C PRO A 122 3.76 17.88 9.28
N ASP A 123 4.76 18.77 9.32
CA ASP A 123 5.67 18.91 10.47
C ASP A 123 4.98 19.42 11.74
N ASP A 124 3.77 19.94 11.62
CA ASP A 124 2.95 20.48 12.71
C ASP A 124 1.72 19.59 13.02
N LEU A 125 1.72 18.33 12.56
CA LEU A 125 0.62 17.41 12.79
C LEU A 125 0.39 17.18 14.29
N ASN A 126 -0.68 17.77 14.81
CA ASN A 126 -1.13 17.64 16.18
C ASN A 126 -2.51 16.98 16.21
N LEU A 127 -2.59 15.77 16.79
CA LEU A 127 -3.83 15.03 16.96
C LEU A 127 -4.18 14.93 18.44
N LEU A 128 -5.36 15.41 18.80
CA LEU A 128 -5.95 15.19 20.12
C LEU A 128 -7.01 14.10 20.01
N VAL A 129 -6.76 12.96 20.65
CA VAL A 129 -7.62 11.79 20.58
C VAL A 129 -8.22 11.56 21.97
N GLN A 130 -9.55 11.55 22.05
CA GLN A 130 -10.28 11.19 23.26
C GLN A 130 -10.93 9.83 23.07
N LEU A 131 -10.59 8.89 23.94
CA LEU A 131 -11.20 7.57 24.02
C LEU A 131 -12.22 7.57 25.17
N SER A 132 -13.49 7.37 24.83
CA SER A 132 -14.55 7.16 25.80
C SER A 132 -15.00 5.71 25.75
N VAL A 133 -15.03 5.06 26.91
CA VAL A 133 -15.47 3.66 27.06
C VAL A 133 -16.56 3.64 28.13
N PRO A 134 -17.76 3.10 27.82
CA PRO A 134 -18.83 3.00 28.81
C PRO A 134 -18.35 2.32 30.10
N GLY A 135 -18.60 2.97 31.24
CA GLY A 135 -18.17 2.47 32.55
C GLY A 135 -16.70 2.73 32.92
N ARG A 136 -15.94 3.47 32.10
CA ARG A 136 -14.59 3.97 32.42
C ARG A 136 -14.53 5.49 32.28
N SER A 137 -13.58 6.13 32.96
CA SER A 137 -13.28 7.54 32.71
C SER A 137 -12.66 7.72 31.32
N ASP A 138 -13.01 8.84 30.68
CA ASP A 138 -12.44 9.21 29.39
C ASP A 138 -10.92 9.41 29.48
N VAL A 139 -10.21 8.87 28.49
CA VAL A 139 -8.75 9.03 28.37
C VAL A 139 -8.45 9.95 27.19
N ARG A 140 -7.58 10.95 27.41
CA ARG A 140 -7.12 11.86 26.36
C ARG A 140 -5.65 11.61 26.06
N TRP A 141 -5.34 11.51 24.77
CA TRP A 141 -3.98 11.44 24.26
C TRP A 141 -3.71 12.57 23.27
N THR A 142 -2.50 13.11 23.33
CA THR A 142 -2.00 14.04 22.34
C THR A 142 -0.87 13.36 21.58
N PHE A 143 -1.01 13.29 20.26
CA PHE A 143 0.03 12.88 19.34
C PHE A 143 0.54 14.13 18.63
N ASN A 144 1.79 14.48 18.92
CA ASN A 144 2.50 15.56 18.26
C ASN A 144 3.84 15.00 17.74
N PRO A 145 4.57 15.73 16.89
CA PRO A 145 5.84 15.26 16.31
C PRO A 145 6.90 14.89 17.36
N LYS A 146 6.84 15.50 18.55
CA LYS A 146 7.77 15.24 19.67
C LYS A 146 7.43 13.97 20.46
N ALA A 147 6.18 13.49 20.38
CA ALA A 147 5.66 12.36 21.14
C ALA A 147 5.18 11.20 20.26
N THR A 148 5.50 11.21 18.96
CA THR A 148 4.94 10.28 17.97
C THR A 148 5.28 8.82 18.23
N TYR A 149 6.46 8.54 18.80
CA TYR A 149 6.94 7.16 19.03
C TYR A 149 6.61 6.62 20.43
N VAL A 150 5.92 7.39 21.27
CA VAL A 150 5.64 6.95 22.64
C VAL A 150 4.41 6.04 22.64
N ALA A 151 4.61 4.76 22.97
CA ALA A 151 3.52 3.82 23.17
C ALA A 151 2.57 4.32 24.27
N ARG A 152 1.26 4.29 23.99
CA ARG A 152 0.21 4.66 24.95
C ARG A 152 -0.56 3.41 25.34
N SER A 153 -0.50 3.05 26.62
CA SER A 153 -1.32 1.99 27.21
C SER A 153 -1.89 2.49 28.54
N SER A 154 -3.19 2.31 28.77
CA SER A 154 -3.75 2.42 30.12
C SER A 154 -3.80 1.03 30.75
N ARG A 155 -3.47 0.92 32.05
CA ARG A 155 -3.79 -0.27 32.84
C ARG A 155 -5.29 -0.35 33.11
#